data_AF-A0A7C3MP16-F1
#
_entry.id   AF-A0A7C3MP16-F1
#
_cell.length_a   1.000
_cell.length_b   1.000
_cell.length_c   1.000
_cell.angle_alpha   90.00
_cell.angle_beta   90.00
_cell.angle_gamma   90.00
#
_symmetry.space_group_name_H-M   'P 1'
#
loop_
_entity.id
_entity.type
_entity.pdbx_description
1 polymer ?
#
loop_
_entity_poly.entity_id
_entity_poly.type
_entity_poly.pdbx_seq_one_letter_code
_entity_poly.pdbx_strand_id
1 'polypeptide(L)' 'EWEGFLTISISNTSRFPATIHAGEGIAQIIFFESDEECEVSYKDKDGRYQGQLRITLPKVQK' A
#
# COMPACT_ATOMS: atom_id res chain seq x y z
N GLU A 1 -13.07 0.08 7.00
CA GLU A 1 -12.49 -0.54 5.79
C GLU A 1 -11.39 0.32 5.13
N TRP A 2 -10.61 -0.29 4.24
CA TRP A 2 -9.69 0.37 3.28
C TRP A 2 -9.96 -0.20 1.87
N GLU A 3 -9.88 0.64 0.84
CA GLU A 3 -10.05 0.25 -0.55
C GLU A 3 -9.02 0.96 -1.44
N GLY A 4 -8.46 0.25 -2.43
CA GLY A 4 -7.57 0.84 -3.44
C GLY A 4 -6.47 -0.11 -3.90
N PHE A 5 -5.53 0.43 -4.68
CA PHE A 5 -4.29 -0.23 -5.06
C PHE A 5 -3.17 0.09 -4.06
N LEU A 6 -2.43 -0.93 -3.66
CA LEU A 6 -1.26 -0.78 -2.80
C LEU A 6 -0.11 -0.12 -3.57
N THR A 7 0.52 0.92 -2.99
CA THR A 7 1.76 1.49 -3.52
C THR A 7 2.96 0.83 -2.84
N ILE A 8 3.84 0.22 -3.64
CA ILE A 8 5.04 -0.47 -3.16
C ILE A 8 6.27 0.37 -3.53
N SER A 9 7.10 0.71 -2.55
CA SER A 9 8.41 1.32 -2.77
C SER A 9 9.47 0.21 -2.87
N ILE A 10 10.23 0.21 -3.97
CA ILE A 10 11.23 -0.82 -4.25
C ILE A 10 12.60 -0.16 -4.25
N SER A 11 13.54 -0.76 -3.52
CA SER A 11 14.94 -0.33 -3.48
C SER A 11 15.84 -1.51 -3.78
N ASN A 12 16.77 -1.33 -4.71
CA ASN A 12 17.80 -2.33 -5.01
C ASN A 12 19.04 -2.05 -4.16
N THR A 13 19.32 -2.94 -3.20
CA THR A 13 20.50 -2.85 -2.33
C THR A 13 21.71 -3.65 -2.84
N SER A 14 21.56 -4.35 -3.98
CA SER A 14 22.63 -5.09 -4.65
C SER A 14 23.51 -4.16 -5.49
N ARG A 15 24.72 -4.63 -5.83
CA ARG A 15 25.59 -3.98 -6.82
C ARG A 15 25.18 -4.29 -8.27
N PHE A 16 24.30 -5.27 -8.46
CA PHE A 16 23.86 -5.72 -9.77
C PHE A 16 22.48 -5.15 -10.13
N PRO A 17 22.20 -4.87 -11.42
CA PRO A 17 20.87 -4.48 -11.87
C PRO A 17 19.83 -5.55 -11.53
N ALA A 18 18.63 -5.11 -11.13
CA ALA A 18 17.46 -5.96 -10.92
C ALA A 18 16.37 -5.52 -11.89
N THR A 19 15.83 -6.47 -12.66
CA THR A 19 14.69 -6.24 -13.56
C THR A 19 13.43 -6.77 -12.89
N ILE A 20 12.33 -6.05 -13.02
CA ILE A 20 11.04 -6.41 -12.45
C ILE A 20 10.01 -6.41 -13.57
N HIS A 21 9.34 -7.53 -13.80
CA HIS A 21 8.30 -7.63 -14.83
C HIS A 21 6.91 -7.64 -14.21
N ALA A 22 5.94 -7.12 -14.97
CA ALA A 22 4.55 -7.14 -14.56
C ALA A 22 4.05 -8.61 -14.48
N GLY A 23 3.37 -8.94 -13.39
CA GLY A 23 2.72 -10.25 -13.21
C GLY A 23 3.60 -11.34 -12.59
N GLU A 24 4.88 -11.10 -12.30
CA GLU A 24 5.77 -12.11 -11.67
C GLU A 24 5.45 -12.40 -10.19
N GLY A 25 4.60 -11.56 -9.58
CA GLY A 25 4.43 -11.51 -8.14
C GLY A 25 5.63 -10.83 -7.47
N ILE A 26 5.36 -9.94 -6.52
CA ILE A 26 6.42 -9.15 -5.85
C ILE A 26 6.33 -9.17 -4.32
N ALA A 27 5.15 -9.46 -3.78
CA ALA A 27 4.90 -9.53 -2.36
C ALA A 27 3.66 -10.39 -2.09
N GLN A 28 3.53 -10.85 -0.85
CA GLN A 28 2.33 -11.48 -0.33
C GLN A 28 1.70 -10.58 0.73
N ILE A 29 0.38 -10.44 0.68
CA ILE A 29 -0.39 -9.75 1.72
C ILE A 29 -0.89 -10.80 2.71
N ILE A 30 -0.61 -10.58 3.98
CA ILE A 30 -1.12 -11.39 5.09
C ILE A 30 -2.15 -10.54 5.83
N PHE A 31 -3.34 -11.09 5.99
CA PHE A 31 -4.42 -10.44 6.74
C PHE A 31 -4.42 -10.99 8.17
N PHE A 32 -4.55 -10.08 9.12
CA PHE A 32 -4.73 -10.39 10.53
C PHE A 32 -6.12 -9.94 10.94
N GLU A 33 -6.81 -10.81 11.66
CA GLU A 33 -8.12 -10.50 12.23
C GLU A 33 -7.93 -9.78 13.57
N SER A 34 -8.83 -8.83 13.84
CA SER A 34 -8.91 -8.14 15.13
C SER A 34 -9.94 -8.85 16.00
N ASP A 35 -9.72 -8.86 17.31
CA ASP A 35 -10.70 -9.41 18.26
C ASP A 35 -11.97 -8.55 18.36
N GLU A 36 -11.91 -7.30 17.87
CA GLU A 36 -12.99 -6.31 17.92
C GLU A 36 -13.10 -5.52 16.61
N GLU A 37 -14.29 -4.98 16.33
CA GLU A 37 -14.51 -4.07 15.19
C GLU A 37 -13.77 -2.74 15.39
N CYS A 38 -13.28 -2.16 14.30
CA CYS A 38 -12.64 -0.84 14.36
C CYS A 38 -13.68 0.25 14.65
N GLU A 39 -13.52 0.99 15.77
CA GLU A 39 -14.37 2.14 16.12
C GLU A 39 -14.41 3.23 15.04
N VAL A 40 -13.25 3.52 14.42
CA VAL A 40 -13.12 4.49 13.34
C VAL A 40 -12.18 3.93 12.29
N SER A 41 -12.71 3.65 11.11
CA SER A 41 -11.94 3.04 10.05
C SER A 41 -11.14 4.03 9.21
N TYR A 42 -10.27 3.52 8.32
CA TYR A 42 -9.47 4.37 7.43
C TYR A 42 -10.34 5.22 6.51
N LYS A 43 -11.45 4.66 6.02
CA LYS A 43 -12.45 5.39 5.25
C LYS A 43 -13.15 6.48 6.07
N ASP A 44 -13.55 6.18 7.31
CA ASP A 44 -14.23 7.15 8.18
C ASP A 44 -13.34 8.36 8.50
N LYS A 45 -12.02 8.15 8.52
CA LYS A 45 -11.01 9.21 8.71
C LYS A 45 -10.76 10.07 7.48
N ASP A 46 -11.48 9.86 6.37
CA ASP A 46 -11.15 10.43 5.05
C ASP A 46 -9.65 10.23 4.74
N GLY A 47 -9.21 8.98 4.91
CA GLY A 47 -7.80 8.62 4.84
C GLY A 47 -7.17 9.10 3.53
N ARG A 48 -5.98 9.71 3.64
CA ARG A 48 -5.31 10.43 2.53
C ARG A 48 -5.18 9.64 1.22
N TYR A 49 -5.18 8.32 1.30
CA TYR A 49 -4.99 7.39 0.17
C TYR A 49 -6.16 6.40 -0.01
N GLN A 50 -7.33 6.69 0.56
CA GLN A 50 -8.51 5.85 0.37
C GLN A 50 -8.99 5.93 -1.09
N GLY A 51 -9.35 4.78 -1.67
CA GLY A 51 -9.83 4.69 -3.05
C GLY A 51 -8.76 4.97 -4.12
N GLN A 52 -7.46 4.85 -3.79
CA GLN A 52 -6.39 5.17 -4.72
C GLN A 52 -6.33 4.19 -5.90
N LEU A 53 -6.37 4.71 -7.14
CA LEU A 53 -6.38 3.91 -8.37
C LEU A 53 -5.02 3.80 -9.11
N ARG A 54 -4.06 4.66 -8.76
CA ARG A 54 -2.75 4.76 -9.43
C ARG A 54 -1.66 4.97 -8.40
N ILE A 55 -0.40 5.06 -8.82
CA ILE A 55 0.68 5.50 -7.94
C ILE A 55 0.44 6.97 -7.56
N THR A 56 0.21 7.23 -6.27
CA THR A 56 0.04 8.57 -5.71
C THR A 56 1.32 8.98 -4.99
N LEU A 57 1.79 10.20 -5.27
CA LEU A 57 2.94 10.78 -4.58
C LEU A 57 2.62 11.06 -3.10
N PRO A 58 3.63 11.12 -2.22
CA PRO A 58 3.43 11.39 -0.81
C PRO A 58 2.70 12.72 -0.55
N LYS A 59 1.59 12.65 0.19
CA LYS A 59 0.86 13.81 0.73
C LYS A 59 1.41 14.18 2.11
N VAL A 60 2.67 14.61 2.18
CA VAL A 60 3.26 15.20 3.38
C VAL A 60 2.90 16.69 3.43
N GLN A 61 2.33 17.15 4.54
CA GLN A 61 2.15 18.59 4.78
C GLN A 61 3.54 19.20 5.04
N LYS A 62 3.81 20.39 4.48
CA LYS A 62 5.01 21.16 4.81
C LYS A 62 4.92 21.72 6.22
#